data_AF-A0A264VZF2-F1
#
_entry.id   AF-A0A264VZF2-F1
#
_cell.length_a   1.000
_cell.length_b   1.000
_cell.length_c   1.000
_cell.angle_alpha   90.00
_cell.angle_beta   90.00
_cell.angle_gamma   90.00
#
_symmetry.space_group_name_H-M   'P 1'
#
loop_
_entity.id
_entity.type
_entity.pdbx_description
1 polymer ?
#
loop_
_entity_poly.entity_id
_entity_poly.type
_entity_poly.pdbx_seq_one_letter_code
_entity_poly.pdbx_strand_id
1 'polypeptide(L)' 'MKVIHFIIGFLFIALGLFFLSTTVDGDFVKNFSYKLLGFAIVVGGAVYLKKVARFGRQKESR' A
#
# COMPACT_ATOMS: atom_id res chain seq x y z
N MET A 1 -14.28 7.49 11.48
CA MET A 1 -13.43 8.02 10.38
C MET A 1 -12.00 7.45 10.38
N LYS A 2 -11.22 7.52 11.48
CA LYS A 2 -9.82 7.02 11.51
C LYS A 2 -9.67 5.53 11.17
N VAL A 3 -10.57 4.69 11.68
CA VAL A 3 -10.59 3.22 11.42
C VAL A 3 -10.84 2.90 9.95
N ILE A 4 -11.75 3.64 9.28
CA ILE A 4 -12.05 3.41 7.86
C ILE A 4 -10.82 3.71 7.00
N HIS A 5 -10.12 4.82 7.24
CA HIS A 5 -8.88 5.13 6.53
C HIS A 5 -7.77 4.11 6.81
N PHE A 6 -7.70 3.58 8.02
CA PHE A 6 -6.76 2.50 8.34
C PHE A 6 -7.07 1.23 7.56
N ILE A 7 -8.33 0.80 7.50
CA ILE A 7 -8.79 -0.35 6.72
C ILE A 7 -8.48 -0.16 5.23
N ILE A 8 -8.77 1.01 4.67
CA ILE A 8 -8.47 1.33 3.26
C ILE A 8 -6.97 1.25 2.98
N GLY A 9 -6.14 1.86 3.83
CA GLY A 9 -4.69 1.80 3.66
C GLY A 9 -4.12 0.39 3.79
N PHE A 10 -4.68 -0.41 4.71
CA PHE A 10 -4.32 -1.82 4.87
C PHE A 10 -4.72 -2.66 3.64
N LEU A 11 -5.91 -2.42 3.07
CA LEU A 11 -6.36 -3.08 1.83
C LEU A 11 -5.42 -2.78 0.66
N PHE A 12 -4.95 -1.54 0.52
CA PHE A 12 -3.95 -1.19 -0.49
C PHE A 12 -2.65 -1.97 -0.29
N ILE A 13 -2.15 -2.06 0.94
CA ILE A 13 -0.93 -2.84 1.23
C ILE A 13 -1.14 -4.32 0.91
N ALA A 14 -2.27 -4.91 1.32
CA ALA A 14 -2.59 -6.30 1.03
C ALA A 14 -2.65 -6.57 -0.48
N LEU A 15 -3.25 -5.66 -1.26
CA LEU A 15 -3.28 -5.75 -2.72
C LEU A 15 -1.88 -5.67 -3.33
N GLY A 16 -1.03 -4.75 -2.86
CA GLY A 16 0.34 -4.65 -3.34
C GLY A 16 1.18 -5.89 -3.01
N LEU A 17 0.99 -6.48 -1.83
CA LEU A 17 1.61 -7.75 -1.45
C LEU A 17 1.13 -8.92 -2.29
N PHE A 18 -0.14 -8.95 -2.67
CA PHE A 18 -0.66 -9.95 -3.61
C PHE A 18 0.08 -9.90 -4.95
N PHE A 19 0.24 -8.71 -5.54
CA PHE A 19 1.02 -8.54 -6.77
C PHE A 19 2.50 -8.92 -6.62
N LEU A 20 3.11 -8.66 -5.45
CA LEU A 20 4.49 -9.07 -5.16
C LEU A 20 4.63 -10.60 -5.03
N SER A 21 3.59 -11.27 -4.54
CA SER A 21 3.54 -12.73 -4.39
C SER A 21 3.24 -13.44 -5.71
N THR A 22 2.59 -12.78 -6.67
CA THR A 22 2.36 -13.32 -8.00
C THR A 22 3.70 -13.60 -8.68
N THR A 23 3.84 -14.82 -9.21
CA THR A 23 4.96 -15.23 -10.03
C THR A 23 4.41 -15.74 -11.35
N VAL A 24 4.94 -15.22 -12.46
CA VAL A 24 4.59 -15.68 -13.81
C VAL A 24 5.77 -16.47 -14.36
N ASP A 25 5.58 -17.77 -14.51
CA ASP A 25 6.62 -18.66 -15.01
C ASP A 25 6.91 -18.38 -16.48
N GLY A 26 8.20 -18.39 -16.83
CA GLY A 26 8.67 -18.23 -18.21
C GLY A 26 8.67 -16.81 -18.78
N ASP A 27 8.23 -15.80 -18.01
CA ASP A 27 8.19 -14.40 -18.48
C ASP A 27 8.78 -13.42 -17.44
N PHE A 28 10.08 -13.13 -17.60
CA PHE A 28 10.83 -12.23 -16.72
C PHE A 28 10.27 -10.81 -16.72
N VAL A 29 9.96 -10.26 -17.90
CA VAL A 29 9.51 -8.86 -18.02
C VAL A 29 8.18 -8.70 -17.30
N LYS A 30 7.25 -9.63 -17.52
CA LYS A 30 5.94 -9.59 -16.87
C LYS A 30 6.06 -9.77 -15.35
N ASN A 31 6.90 -10.70 -14.89
CA ASN A 31 7.16 -10.90 -13.47
C ASN A 31 7.76 -9.63 -12.81
N PHE A 32 8.74 -8.99 -13.46
CA PHE A 32 9.32 -7.74 -12.99
C PHE A 32 8.28 -6.61 -12.94
N SER A 33 7.45 -6.46 -13.97
CA SER A 33 6.38 -5.46 -14.00
C SER A 33 5.36 -5.66 -12.87
N TYR A 34 4.94 -6.89 -12.58
CA TYR A 34 4.05 -7.18 -11.46
C TYR A 34 4.70 -6.85 -10.11
N LYS A 35 5.99 -7.18 -9.93
CA LYS A 35 6.70 -6.83 -8.69
C LYS A 35 6.87 -5.32 -8.54
N LEU A 36 7.17 -4.61 -9.61
CA LEU A 36 7.28 -3.15 -9.59
C LEU A 36 5.95 -2.48 -9.27
N LEU A 37 4.85 -2.95 -9.89
CA LEU A 37 3.50 -2.48 -9.60
C LEU A 37 3.12 -2.76 -8.14
N GLY A 38 3.33 -3.99 -7.67
CA GLY A 38 3.06 -4.38 -6.29
C GLY A 38 3.84 -3.53 -5.28
N PHE A 39 5.12 -3.28 -5.54
CA PHE A 39 5.94 -2.40 -4.71
C PHE A 39 5.40 -0.97 -4.66
N ALA A 40 5.04 -0.39 -5.82
CA ALA A 40 4.48 0.96 -5.88
C ALA A 40 3.16 1.07 -5.09
N ILE A 41 2.30 0.06 -5.17
CA ILE A 41 1.04 -0.01 -4.41
C ILE A 41 1.30 -0.10 -2.91
N VAL A 42 2.23 -0.95 -2.46
CA VAL A 42 2.60 -1.06 -1.03
C VAL A 42 3.14 0.26 -0.51
N VAL A 43 4.05 0.90 -1.24
CA VAL A 43 4.62 2.21 -0.86
C VAL A 43 3.51 3.26 -0.80
N GLY A 44 2.61 3.30 -1.78
CA GLY A 44 1.45 4.19 -1.80
C GLY A 44 0.54 4.00 -0.58
N GLY A 45 0.18 2.76 -0.26
CA GLY A 45 -0.62 2.41 0.92
C GLY A 45 0.07 2.82 2.24
N ALA A 46 1.38 2.57 2.37
CA ALA A 46 2.15 2.96 3.53
C ALA A 46 2.25 4.50 3.69
N VAL A 47 2.49 5.23 2.60
CA VAL A 47 2.52 6.70 2.59
C VAL A 47 1.14 7.27 2.95
N TYR A 48 0.07 6.68 2.42
CA TYR A 48 -1.30 7.05 2.76
C TYR A 48 -1.57 6.88 4.26
N LEU A 49 -1.27 5.71 4.83
CA LEU A 49 -1.42 5.45 6.27
C LEU A 49 -0.60 6.43 7.12
N LYS A 50 0.64 6.73 6.71
CA LYS A 50 1.50 7.72 7.38
C LYS A 50 0.87 9.12 7.36
N LYS A 51 0.23 9.51 6.25
CA LYS A 51 -0.49 10.80 6.14
C LYS A 51 -1.72 10.84 7.05
N VAL A 52 -2.51 9.76 7.07
CA VAL A 52 -3.69 9.60 7.95
C VAL A 52 -3.30 9.66 9.42
N ALA A 53 -2.22 8.98 9.82
CA ALA A 53 -1.72 9.01 11.19
C ALA A 53 -1.30 10.42 11.64
N ARG A 54 -0.72 11.23 10.74
CA ARG A 54 -0.35 12.62 11.02
C ARG A 54 -1.55 13.54 11.23
N PHE A 55 -2.67 13.33 10.53
CA PHE A 55 -3.91 14.09 10.78
C PHE A 55 -4.48 13.86 12.18
N GLY A 56 -4.23 12.69 12.77
CA GLY A 56 -4.61 12.40 14.16
C GLY A 56 -3.89 13.28 15.17
N ARG A 57 -2.60 13.56 14.95
CA ARG A 57 -1.75 14.36 15.85
C ARG A 57 -1.96 15.86 15.72
N GLN A 58 -2.38 16.33 14.54
CA GLN A 58 -2.62 17.75 14.31
C GLN A 58 -3.86 18.29 15.03
N LYS A 59 -4.82 17.42 15.42
CA LYS A 59 -6.01 17.79 16.19
C LYS A 59 -5.78 17.90 17.70
N GLU A 60 -4.66 17.41 18.22
CA GLU A 60 -4.38 17.40 19.67
C GLU A 60 -3.65 18.67 20.14
N SER A 61 -3.20 19.51 19.19
CA SER A 61 -2.45 20.75 19.46
C SER A 61 -3.29 22.04 19.25
N ARG A 62 -4.62 21.95 19.20
CA ARG A 62 -5.52 23.10 19.08
C ARG A 62 -6.59 23.08 20.16
#